data_AF-A0A0K2YIP5-F1
#
_entry.id   AF-A0A0K2YIP5-F1
#
_cell.length_a   1.000
_cell.length_b   1.000
_cell.length_c   1.000
_cell.angle_alpha   90.00
_cell.angle_beta   90.00
_cell.angle_gamma   90.00
#
_symmetry.space_group_name_H-M   'P 1'
#
loop_
_entity.id
_entity.type
_entity.pdbx_description
1 polymer ?
#
loop_
_entity_poly.entity_id
_entity_poly.type
_entity_poly.pdbx_seq_one_letter_code
_entity_poly.pdbx_strand_id
1 'polypeptide(L)'
;MKRTARLLAGSLAALALTTGVTTAAAATANAALINAIVNGGKWDAYQPTPGASTAYPGMFIDFSGDLTDGDTTYLEGASCTMGAVGTDAAGRKIGITAGHCNQRPRTINGQQFRYPGPTRGIEVSDQDRDKHPVFDRNASKWAEQHPDEPPAKPIGWIRWVDDDVCEDGETHLNSANGEAPCYAGMPFEMRGADMDSLTDYMVIEFAPEVQLSSQVLNKQGKPVMSTAGGNKPFKVNSIYTGPDGAPAVPGLFSYVEIYGGRTDRMPDPSSSPPVLTTPSNGMVTGVTNGRFRAAAGFWHGDSGGPVVIKGTGKWAGITTMLHIPTLASRLVPWVSTSAKNILDDLNDPNRPGTIGRGFTPINN
;
A
#
# COMPACT_ATOMS: atom_id res chain seq x y z
N MET A 1 22.73 -65.10 -4.40
CA MET A 1 21.74 -64.22 -3.71
C MET A 1 22.47 -62.92 -3.37
N LYS A 2 22.31 -61.89 -4.23
CA LYS A 2 21.53 -60.66 -3.97
C LYS A 2 22.11 -59.87 -2.78
N ARG A 3 22.97 -58.87 -3.08
CA ARG A 3 22.62 -57.42 -3.15
C ARG A 3 22.34 -56.82 -1.76
N THR A 4 23.32 -56.16 -1.16
CA THR A 4 23.18 -54.97 -0.27
C THR A 4 24.53 -54.67 0.39
N ALA A 5 25.24 -53.64 -0.06
CA ALA A 5 26.22 -52.86 0.73
C ALA A 5 27.00 -51.91 -0.20
N ARG A 6 26.38 -50.81 -0.61
CA ARG A 6 27.06 -49.62 -1.17
C ARG A 6 26.01 -48.52 -1.31
N LEU A 7 25.77 -47.79 -0.23
CA LEU A 7 25.06 -46.51 -0.18
C LEU A 7 25.20 -45.99 1.26
N LEU A 8 26.36 -45.44 1.62
CA LEU A 8 26.60 -44.67 2.84
C LEU A 8 28.01 -44.05 2.79
N ALA A 9 28.23 -43.18 1.81
CA ALA A 9 29.36 -42.25 1.77
C ALA A 9 29.12 -41.25 0.63
N GLY A 10 28.30 -40.23 0.87
CA GLY A 10 28.07 -39.21 -0.15
C GLY A 10 26.89 -38.29 0.10
N SER A 11 26.81 -37.67 1.28
CA SER A 11 25.89 -36.53 1.50
C SER A 11 26.22 -35.81 2.81
N LEU A 12 27.34 -35.08 2.81
CA LEU A 12 27.65 -34.02 3.79
C LEU A 12 28.68 -33.08 3.15
N ALA A 13 28.31 -32.49 2.02
CA ALA A 13 29.04 -31.38 1.42
C ALA A 13 28.23 -30.10 1.66
N ALA A 14 28.65 -29.38 2.69
CA ALA A 14 28.59 -27.93 2.85
C ALA A 14 27.43 -27.18 2.15
N LEU A 15 26.32 -27.00 2.86
CA LEU A 15 25.50 -25.79 2.74
C LEU A 15 25.80 -24.89 3.95
N ALA A 16 27.03 -24.39 4.02
CA ALA A 16 27.30 -23.20 4.79
C ALA A 16 26.73 -22.02 3.97
N LEU A 17 25.44 -21.72 4.17
CA LEU A 17 24.92 -20.39 3.83
C LEU A 17 25.70 -19.40 4.70
N THR A 18 26.78 -18.87 4.15
CA THR A 18 27.40 -17.65 4.63
C THR A 18 26.37 -16.55 4.45
N THR A 19 25.60 -16.31 5.50
CA THR A 19 24.89 -15.05 5.74
C THR A 19 25.93 -13.95 5.85
N GLY A 20 26.41 -13.49 4.70
CA GLY A 20 27.11 -12.23 4.55
C GLY A 20 26.08 -11.11 4.74
N VAL A 21 25.66 -10.91 5.99
CA VAL A 21 24.95 -9.71 6.40
C VAL A 21 25.94 -8.57 6.20
N THR A 22 25.79 -7.86 5.09
CA THR A 22 26.49 -6.60 4.84
C THR A 22 26.01 -5.59 5.88
N THR A 23 26.70 -5.52 7.02
CA THR A 23 26.39 -4.70 8.20
C THR A 23 26.65 -3.20 7.98
N ALA A 24 27.16 -2.78 6.83
CA ALA A 24 27.63 -1.41 6.61
C ALA A 24 26.51 -0.38 6.36
N ALA A 25 25.28 -0.79 5.99
CA ALA A 25 24.14 0.13 5.82
C ALA A 25 23.16 0.15 7.02
N ALA A 26 23.36 -0.73 8.01
CA ALA A 26 22.45 -0.87 9.15
C ALA A 26 22.66 0.21 10.24
N ALA A 27 23.83 0.84 10.29
CA ALA A 27 24.18 1.76 11.37
C ALA A 27 23.46 3.12 11.29
N THR A 28 23.20 3.66 10.09
CA THR A 28 22.50 4.94 9.91
C THR A 28 20.98 4.81 9.99
N ALA A 29 20.42 3.67 9.57
CA ALA A 29 19.01 3.36 9.76
C ALA A 29 18.63 3.32 11.26
N ASN A 30 19.52 2.79 12.11
CA ASN A 30 19.28 2.70 13.55
C ASN A 30 19.21 4.05 14.28
N ALA A 31 19.99 5.07 13.88
CA ALA A 31 19.95 6.37 14.58
C ALA A 31 18.63 7.13 14.34
N ALA A 32 18.12 7.10 13.11
CA ALA A 32 16.81 7.68 12.79
C ALA A 32 15.66 6.91 13.44
N LEU A 33 15.80 5.58 13.56
CA LEU A 33 14.88 4.70 14.26
C LEU A 33 14.83 5.00 15.76
N ILE A 34 16.00 5.07 16.40
CA ILE A 34 16.14 5.37 17.83
C ILE A 34 15.54 6.75 18.13
N ASN A 35 15.81 7.77 17.33
CA ASN A 35 15.17 9.09 17.53
C ASN A 35 13.64 9.05 17.35
N ALA A 36 13.11 8.25 16.42
CA ALA A 36 11.66 8.12 16.25
C ALA A 36 11.00 7.40 17.43
N ILE A 37 11.66 6.38 17.99
CA ILE A 37 11.24 5.68 19.20
C ILE A 37 11.32 6.63 20.41
N VAL A 38 12.41 7.38 20.56
CA VAL A 38 12.64 8.31 21.68
C VAL A 38 11.67 9.49 21.67
N ASN A 39 11.27 9.98 20.49
CA ASN A 39 10.31 11.09 20.36
C ASN A 39 8.84 10.64 20.36
N GLY A 40 8.55 9.38 20.70
CA GLY A 40 7.19 8.87 20.85
C GLY A 40 6.36 8.86 19.57
N GLY A 41 6.97 8.74 18.40
CA GLY A 41 6.23 8.67 17.13
C GLY A 41 5.52 9.96 16.72
N LYS A 42 5.82 11.11 17.35
CA LYS A 42 5.25 12.41 16.95
C LYS A 42 5.73 12.76 15.54
N TRP A 43 4.80 12.76 14.60
CA TRP A 43 5.07 13.21 13.24
C TRP A 43 5.03 14.74 13.17
N ASP A 44 6.19 15.35 12.93
CA ASP A 44 6.29 16.76 12.58
C ASP A 44 6.04 16.91 11.07
N ALA A 45 4.91 17.52 10.70
CA ALA A 45 4.63 17.80 9.31
C ALA A 45 5.64 18.81 8.77
N TYR A 46 6.08 18.63 7.52
CA TYR A 46 6.92 19.64 6.87
C TYR A 46 6.05 20.61 6.08
N GLN A 47 6.51 21.86 5.95
CA GLN A 47 5.80 22.88 5.20
C GLN A 47 5.58 22.39 3.75
N PRO A 48 4.32 22.25 3.31
CA PRO A 48 4.03 21.95 1.92
C PRO A 48 4.66 23.02 1.04
N THR A 49 5.23 22.62 -0.09
CA THR A 49 5.80 23.60 -1.03
C THR A 49 4.67 24.52 -1.52
N PRO A 50 4.81 25.85 -1.40
CA PRO A 50 3.79 26.77 -1.89
C PRO A 50 3.52 26.55 -3.39
N GLY A 51 2.25 26.34 -3.76
CA GLY A 51 1.83 26.16 -5.15
C GLY A 51 1.25 24.77 -5.44
N ALA A 52 1.69 24.15 -6.54
CA ALA A 52 1.14 22.88 -7.03
C ALA A 52 1.56 21.71 -6.12
N SER A 53 0.56 21.03 -5.55
CA SER A 53 0.77 19.77 -4.83
C SER A 53 1.38 18.73 -5.76
N THR A 54 2.21 17.83 -5.21
CA THR A 54 2.80 16.72 -5.97
C THR A 54 2.25 15.41 -5.44
N ALA A 55 1.66 14.59 -6.30
CA ALA A 55 1.29 13.22 -6.00
C ALA A 55 2.42 12.27 -6.38
N TYR A 56 2.76 11.34 -5.49
CA TYR A 56 3.87 10.41 -5.67
C TYR A 56 3.62 9.06 -4.96
N PRO A 57 4.31 8.00 -5.39
CA PRO A 57 4.25 6.70 -4.72
C PRO A 57 4.81 6.75 -3.30
N GLY A 58 4.11 6.12 -2.35
CA GLY A 58 4.46 6.18 -0.92
C GLY A 58 3.96 7.44 -0.19
N MET A 59 3.21 8.31 -0.87
CA MET A 59 2.56 9.46 -0.25
C MET A 59 1.50 8.99 0.75
N PHE A 60 1.50 9.57 1.94
CA PHE A 60 0.48 9.28 2.95
C PHE A 60 -0.74 10.17 2.68
N ILE A 61 -1.89 9.55 2.46
CA ILE A 61 -3.14 10.20 2.05
C ILE A 61 -4.22 10.02 3.11
N ASP A 62 -5.14 10.96 3.17
CA ASP A 62 -6.36 10.88 3.98
C ASP A 62 -7.61 11.24 3.17
N PHE A 63 -8.77 10.78 3.64
CA PHE A 63 -10.04 10.96 2.93
C PHE A 63 -11.03 11.87 3.67
N SER A 64 -10.64 12.39 4.83
CA SER A 64 -11.54 13.14 5.73
C SER A 64 -11.22 14.63 5.80
N GLY A 65 -10.00 15.05 5.48
CA GLY A 65 -9.58 16.46 5.47
C GLY A 65 -9.53 17.14 6.83
N ASP A 66 -9.84 16.43 7.93
CA ASP A 66 -10.00 17.02 9.27
C ASP A 66 -9.65 16.02 10.39
N LEU A 67 -8.66 15.16 10.16
CA LEU A 67 -8.21 14.22 11.19
C LEU A 67 -7.37 14.97 12.22
N THR A 68 -8.04 15.56 13.21
CA THR A 68 -7.40 16.09 14.40
C THR A 68 -6.75 14.95 15.19
N ASP A 69 -5.50 15.12 15.62
CA ASP A 69 -4.68 14.08 16.27
C ASP A 69 -5.29 13.52 17.59
N GLY A 70 -6.38 14.10 18.09
CA GLY A 70 -7.06 13.69 19.32
C GLY A 70 -7.97 12.45 19.19
N ASP A 71 -8.30 12.03 17.97
CA ASP A 71 -9.23 10.91 17.75
C ASP A 71 -8.52 9.64 17.28
N THR A 72 -7.53 9.20 18.08
CA THR A 72 -6.63 8.09 17.74
C THR A 72 -7.33 6.75 17.53
N THR A 73 -8.55 6.57 18.03
CA THR A 73 -9.38 5.38 17.82
C THR A 73 -10.05 5.33 16.45
N TYR A 74 -10.02 6.42 15.66
CA TYR A 74 -10.79 6.57 14.42
C TYR A 74 -9.94 6.49 13.13
N LEU A 75 -8.61 6.51 13.25
CA LEU A 75 -7.71 6.84 12.14
C LEU A 75 -7.29 5.66 11.25
N GLU A 76 -7.56 4.42 11.67
CA GLU A 76 -6.96 3.26 11.00
C GLU A 76 -7.59 2.95 9.63
N GLY A 77 -8.83 3.39 9.39
CA GLY A 77 -9.51 3.24 8.09
C GLY A 77 -9.61 4.53 7.26
N ALA A 78 -9.21 5.68 7.81
CA ALA A 78 -9.39 6.99 7.17
C ALA A 78 -8.15 7.47 6.40
N SER A 79 -7.05 6.71 6.46
CA SER A 79 -5.78 7.05 5.84
C SER A 79 -5.14 5.84 5.19
N CYS A 80 -4.47 6.06 4.08
CA CYS A 80 -3.78 5.04 3.31
C CYS A 80 -2.54 5.60 2.66
N THR A 81 -1.82 4.76 1.93
CA THR A 81 -0.65 5.15 1.16
C THR A 81 -0.96 5.08 -0.33
N MET A 82 -0.48 6.07 -1.07
CA MET A 82 -0.58 6.10 -2.54
C MET A 82 0.37 5.05 -3.14
N GLY A 83 -0.15 4.19 -4.02
CA GLY A 83 0.62 3.22 -4.79
C GLY A 83 1.30 3.85 -5.99
N ALA A 84 1.13 3.28 -7.19
CA ALA A 84 1.65 3.92 -8.40
C ALA A 84 0.82 5.15 -8.80
N VAL A 85 1.48 6.17 -9.35
CA VAL A 85 0.86 7.35 -9.97
C VAL A 85 1.24 7.43 -11.43
N GLY A 86 0.35 7.96 -12.26
CA GLY A 86 0.52 7.94 -13.71
C GLY A 86 -0.67 8.54 -14.44
N THR A 87 -0.82 8.13 -15.69
CA THR A 87 -1.95 8.54 -16.52
C THR A 87 -2.71 7.34 -17.04
N ASP A 88 -4.00 7.48 -17.23
CA ASP A 88 -4.81 6.50 -17.94
C ASP A 88 -4.89 6.81 -19.45
N ALA A 89 -5.60 5.97 -20.21
CA ALA A 89 -5.73 6.10 -21.67
C ALA A 89 -6.47 7.39 -22.10
N ALA A 90 -7.24 8.01 -21.22
CA ALA A 90 -7.87 9.30 -21.47
C ALA A 90 -6.96 10.49 -21.13
N GLY A 91 -5.74 10.23 -20.64
CA GLY A 91 -4.78 11.25 -20.22
C GLY A 91 -5.08 11.86 -18.85
N ARG A 92 -6.00 11.26 -18.06
CA ARG A 92 -6.28 11.73 -16.69
C ARG A 92 -5.09 11.39 -15.80
N LYS A 93 -4.74 12.33 -14.91
CA LYS A 93 -3.74 12.09 -13.86
C LYS A 93 -4.38 11.24 -12.79
N ILE A 94 -3.87 10.03 -12.57
CA ILE A 94 -4.46 9.11 -11.60
C ILE A 94 -3.43 8.45 -10.69
N GLY A 95 -3.89 8.04 -9.52
CA GLY A 95 -3.16 7.22 -8.56
C GLY A 95 -3.97 5.98 -8.19
N ILE A 96 -3.27 4.89 -7.89
CA ILE A 96 -3.88 3.64 -7.44
C ILE A 96 -3.52 3.43 -5.97
N THR A 97 -4.50 3.13 -5.15
CA THR A 97 -4.33 2.80 -3.72
C THR A 97 -5.31 1.69 -3.33
N ALA A 98 -5.32 1.26 -2.08
CA ALA A 98 -6.13 0.14 -1.63
C ALA A 98 -7.63 0.49 -1.57
N GLY A 99 -8.48 -0.44 -2.00
CA GLY A 99 -9.93 -0.25 -2.06
C GLY A 99 -10.57 -0.23 -0.69
N HIS A 100 -10.10 -1.06 0.26
CA HIS A 100 -10.60 -1.11 1.63
C HIS A 100 -10.38 0.19 2.42
N CYS A 101 -9.54 1.11 1.91
CA CYS A 101 -9.38 2.46 2.42
C CYS A 101 -10.60 3.37 2.17
N ASN A 102 -11.49 2.97 1.26
CA ASN A 102 -12.70 3.70 0.96
C ASN A 102 -13.57 3.82 2.22
N GLN A 103 -13.71 5.05 2.74
CA GLN A 103 -14.46 5.31 3.95
C GLN A 103 -15.93 4.95 3.76
N ARG A 104 -16.45 3.98 4.50
CA ARG A 104 -17.89 3.71 4.48
C ARG A 104 -18.65 4.83 5.19
N PRO A 105 -19.87 5.18 4.75
CA PRO A 105 -20.77 6.01 5.54
C PRO A 105 -20.97 5.35 6.90
N ARG A 106 -20.30 5.88 7.93
CA ARG A 106 -20.43 5.42 9.30
C ARG A 106 -20.70 6.58 10.20
N THR A 107 -21.56 6.31 11.17
CA THR A 107 -21.80 7.17 12.31
C THR A 107 -21.02 6.57 13.47
N ILE A 108 -19.96 7.23 13.92
CA ILE A 108 -19.19 6.81 15.10
C ILE A 108 -19.43 7.87 16.17
N ASN A 109 -19.90 7.44 17.35
CA ASN A 109 -20.33 8.35 18.43
C ASN A 109 -21.31 9.45 17.98
N GLY A 110 -22.20 9.13 17.03
CA GLY A 110 -23.18 10.08 16.50
C GLY A 110 -22.66 11.02 15.41
N GLN A 111 -21.36 10.99 15.09
CA GLN A 111 -20.76 11.82 14.05
C GLN A 111 -20.58 11.02 12.76
N GLN A 112 -21.07 11.58 11.65
CA GLN A 112 -20.81 11.05 10.31
C GLN A 112 -19.47 11.57 9.79
N PHE A 113 -18.77 10.76 8.99
CA PHE A 113 -17.63 11.25 8.24
C PHE A 113 -18.04 12.45 7.38
N ARG A 114 -17.21 13.50 7.41
CA ARG A 114 -17.42 14.71 6.62
C ARG A 114 -17.49 14.41 5.12
N TYR A 115 -16.69 13.43 4.69
CA TYR A 115 -16.60 12.98 3.30
C TYR A 115 -16.78 11.46 3.28
N PRO A 116 -18.02 10.95 3.18
CA PRO A 116 -18.22 9.52 2.98
C PRO A 116 -17.57 9.11 1.66
N GLY A 117 -17.00 7.92 1.61
CA GLY A 117 -16.48 7.34 0.38
C GLY A 117 -17.60 6.91 -0.59
N PRO A 118 -17.30 6.76 -1.90
CA PRO A 118 -18.30 6.41 -2.89
C PRO A 118 -18.77 4.95 -2.78
N THR A 119 -19.88 4.66 -3.45
CA THR A 119 -20.32 3.28 -3.69
C THR A 119 -19.28 2.53 -4.52
N ARG A 120 -19.04 1.26 -4.17
CA ARG A 120 -18.11 0.38 -4.88
C ARG A 120 -18.71 -0.14 -6.19
N GLY A 121 -17.88 -0.52 -7.14
CA GLY A 121 -18.31 -1.01 -8.46
C GLY A 121 -18.98 0.04 -9.34
N ILE A 122 -19.05 1.29 -8.89
CA ILE A 122 -19.69 2.39 -9.60
C ILE A 122 -18.66 3.49 -9.82
N GLU A 123 -18.50 3.89 -11.09
CA GLU A 123 -17.70 5.06 -11.43
C GLU A 123 -18.35 6.32 -10.86
N VAL A 124 -17.59 7.09 -10.11
CA VAL A 124 -18.05 8.38 -9.57
C VAL A 124 -18.12 9.39 -10.71
N SER A 125 -19.31 9.95 -10.88
CA SER A 125 -19.57 10.99 -11.88
C SER A 125 -18.79 12.27 -11.58
N ASP A 126 -18.56 13.12 -12.59
CA ASP A 126 -17.95 14.43 -12.35
C ASP A 126 -18.81 15.32 -11.43
N GLN A 127 -20.13 15.11 -11.38
CA GLN A 127 -21.05 15.84 -10.51
C GLN A 127 -20.91 15.44 -9.04
N ASP A 128 -20.52 14.21 -8.76
CA ASP A 128 -20.38 13.67 -7.41
C ASP A 128 -18.94 13.66 -6.90
N ARG A 129 -17.96 13.92 -7.78
CA ARG A 129 -16.54 13.83 -7.48
C ARG A 129 -16.14 14.60 -6.21
N ASP A 130 -16.62 15.83 -6.04
CA ASP A 130 -16.26 16.69 -4.91
C ASP A 130 -16.77 16.18 -3.54
N LYS A 131 -17.63 15.16 -3.53
CA LYS A 131 -18.09 14.49 -2.29
C LYS A 131 -17.04 13.53 -1.72
N HIS A 132 -16.04 13.15 -2.53
CA HIS A 132 -15.05 12.12 -2.19
C HIS A 132 -13.59 12.64 -2.31
N PRO A 133 -13.24 13.77 -1.66
CA PRO A 133 -11.90 14.33 -1.75
C PRO A 133 -10.83 13.43 -1.13
N VAL A 134 -9.63 13.53 -1.67
CA VAL A 134 -8.40 12.94 -1.14
C VAL A 134 -7.43 14.06 -0.81
N PHE A 135 -6.78 13.97 0.34
CA PHE A 135 -5.84 14.96 0.84
C PHE A 135 -4.44 14.36 0.99
N ASP A 136 -3.41 15.20 0.81
CA ASP A 136 -2.07 14.88 1.31
C ASP A 136 -2.09 15.03 2.83
N ARG A 137 -1.92 13.92 3.54
CA ARG A 137 -1.98 13.89 5.01
C ARG A 137 -0.92 14.82 5.62
N ASN A 138 0.21 15.05 4.94
CA ASN A 138 1.23 15.99 5.41
C ASN A 138 0.71 17.43 5.38
N ALA A 139 0.04 17.81 4.29
CA ALA A 139 -0.57 19.13 4.17
C ALA A 139 -1.70 19.32 5.19
N SER A 140 -2.56 18.31 5.38
CA SER A 140 -3.62 18.32 6.40
C SER A 140 -3.03 18.56 7.79
N LYS A 141 -1.99 17.80 8.17
CA LYS A 141 -1.35 17.95 9.48
C LYS A 141 -0.59 19.27 9.64
N TRP A 142 0.03 19.78 8.57
CA TRP A 142 0.67 21.09 8.61
C TRP A 142 -0.35 22.19 8.90
N ALA A 143 -1.50 22.19 8.23
CA ALA A 143 -2.56 23.16 8.44
C ALA A 143 -3.14 23.09 9.87
N GLU A 144 -3.29 21.90 10.43
CA GLU A 144 -3.68 21.71 11.84
C GLU A 144 -2.68 22.37 12.81
N GLN A 145 -1.39 22.25 12.52
CA GLN A 145 -0.31 22.84 13.33
C GLN A 145 -0.15 24.36 13.12
N HIS A 146 -0.75 24.92 12.06
CA HIS A 146 -0.63 26.33 11.66
C HIS A 146 -2.01 26.91 11.33
N PRO A 147 -2.88 27.15 12.34
CA PRO A 147 -4.28 27.54 12.13
C PRO A 147 -4.47 28.90 11.43
N ASP A 148 -3.43 29.73 11.39
CA ASP A 148 -3.43 31.00 10.64
C ASP A 148 -3.20 30.81 9.13
N GLU A 149 -2.78 29.61 8.71
CA GLU A 149 -2.61 29.25 7.31
C GLU A 149 -3.92 28.70 6.71
N PRO A 150 -4.12 28.81 5.39
CA PRO A 150 -5.28 28.21 4.73
C PRO A 150 -5.34 26.68 4.96
N PRO A 151 -6.57 26.10 5.04
CA PRO A 151 -6.73 24.66 5.16
C PRO A 151 -6.15 23.93 3.95
N ALA A 152 -5.73 22.68 4.16
CA ALA A 152 -5.25 21.83 3.08
C ALA A 152 -6.32 21.66 1.99
N LYS A 153 -5.90 21.80 0.73
CA LYS A 153 -6.77 21.54 -0.42
C LYS A 153 -6.74 20.06 -0.77
N PRO A 154 -7.84 19.50 -1.30
CA PRO A 154 -7.81 18.17 -1.90
C PRO A 154 -6.74 18.11 -3.01
N ILE A 155 -6.00 17.02 -3.05
CA ILE A 155 -5.08 16.70 -4.16
C ILE A 155 -5.78 15.94 -5.28
N GLY A 156 -7.00 15.47 -5.05
CA GLY A 156 -7.77 14.69 -6.00
C GLY A 156 -9.04 14.14 -5.36
N TRP A 157 -9.64 13.16 -6.03
CA TRP A 157 -10.90 12.56 -5.60
C TRP A 157 -10.98 11.09 -5.96
N ILE A 158 -11.68 10.31 -5.14
CA ILE A 158 -11.98 8.91 -5.44
C ILE A 158 -12.93 8.86 -6.63
N ARG A 159 -12.54 8.11 -7.67
CA ARG A 159 -13.32 7.96 -8.90
C ARG A 159 -13.85 6.55 -9.15
N TRP A 160 -13.22 5.57 -8.53
CA TRP A 160 -13.63 4.18 -8.59
C TRP A 160 -13.15 3.47 -7.36
N VAL A 161 -13.95 2.54 -6.85
CA VAL A 161 -13.55 1.62 -5.81
C VAL A 161 -14.00 0.23 -6.24
N ASP A 162 -13.07 -0.72 -6.21
CA ASP A 162 -13.31 -2.14 -6.46
C ASP A 162 -14.50 -2.66 -5.62
N ASP A 163 -15.42 -3.36 -6.29
CA ASP A 163 -16.60 -4.02 -5.71
C ASP A 163 -16.25 -5.30 -4.98
N ASP A 164 -15.16 -5.96 -5.34
CA ASP A 164 -14.69 -7.19 -4.74
C ASP A 164 -14.02 -7.01 -3.36
N VAL A 165 -14.58 -6.17 -2.46
CA VAL A 165 -14.17 -6.24 -1.05
C VAL A 165 -15.37 -6.43 -0.13
N CYS A 166 -15.22 -7.35 0.82
CA CYS A 166 -16.12 -7.66 1.93
C CYS A 166 -17.12 -6.55 2.28
N GLU A 167 -18.35 -6.58 1.74
CA GLU A 167 -19.41 -5.65 2.14
C GLU A 167 -19.83 -5.86 3.61
N ASP A 168 -20.17 -4.77 4.32
CA ASP A 168 -20.73 -4.88 5.66
C ASP A 168 -22.18 -5.37 5.54
N GLY A 169 -22.45 -6.60 5.99
CA GLY A 169 -23.81 -7.17 6.02
C GLY A 169 -23.94 -8.48 5.24
N GLU A 170 -23.02 -8.76 4.32
CA GLU A 170 -22.87 -10.09 3.75
C GLU A 170 -22.22 -11.00 4.77
N THR A 171 -23.08 -11.54 5.64
CA THR A 171 -22.77 -12.83 6.23
C THR A 171 -22.79 -13.85 5.11
N HIS A 172 -21.64 -14.16 4.50
CA HIS A 172 -21.45 -15.45 3.83
C HIS A 172 -21.49 -16.57 4.89
N LEU A 173 -22.65 -16.72 5.56
CA LEU A 173 -22.96 -17.85 6.43
C LEU A 173 -23.44 -19.07 5.62
N ASN A 174 -23.65 -18.91 4.32
CA ASN A 174 -23.89 -20.03 3.39
C ASN A 174 -22.61 -20.43 2.65
N SER A 175 -21.50 -20.56 3.37
CA SER A 175 -20.36 -21.34 2.90
C SER A 175 -20.67 -22.84 3.10
N ALA A 176 -21.52 -23.39 2.24
CA ALA A 176 -21.61 -24.84 2.05
C ALA A 176 -20.32 -25.40 1.40
N ASN A 177 -19.41 -24.51 0.97
CA ASN A 177 -18.23 -24.82 0.16
C ASN A 177 -16.89 -24.67 0.92
N GLY A 178 -16.88 -24.20 2.18
CA GLY A 178 -15.65 -24.04 2.97
C GLY A 178 -14.85 -22.77 2.69
N GLU A 179 -15.40 -21.80 1.96
CA GLU A 179 -14.85 -20.44 1.79
C GLU A 179 -14.88 -19.68 3.13
N ALA A 180 -13.80 -18.95 3.42
CA ALA A 180 -13.62 -18.29 4.70
C ALA A 180 -14.44 -16.98 4.72
N PRO A 181 -15.33 -16.77 5.69
CA PRO A 181 -16.11 -15.54 5.73
C PRO A 181 -15.18 -14.33 5.87
N CYS A 182 -15.50 -13.25 5.16
CA CYS A 182 -15.13 -11.89 5.54
C CYS A 182 -15.29 -11.78 7.06
N TYR A 183 -14.19 -11.67 7.81
CA TYR A 183 -14.15 -11.95 9.25
C TYR A 183 -15.03 -10.98 10.06
N ALA A 184 -16.34 -11.25 10.10
CA ALA A 184 -17.38 -10.52 10.81
C ALA A 184 -17.39 -10.91 12.30
N GLY A 185 -16.23 -10.84 12.94
CA GLY A 185 -16.06 -11.27 14.33
C GLY A 185 -14.71 -10.95 14.97
N MET A 186 -13.72 -10.46 14.21
CA MET A 186 -12.54 -9.87 14.84
C MET A 186 -12.85 -8.42 15.26
N PRO A 187 -12.29 -7.94 16.39
CA PRO A 187 -12.32 -6.52 16.70
C PRO A 187 -11.84 -5.72 15.48
N PHE A 188 -12.49 -4.58 15.27
CA PHE A 188 -12.54 -3.71 14.10
C PHE A 188 -11.26 -3.51 13.25
N GLU A 189 -10.08 -3.79 13.80
CA GLU A 189 -8.77 -3.51 13.23
C GLU A 189 -8.30 -4.50 12.16
N MET A 190 -8.99 -5.64 11.93
CA MET A 190 -8.57 -6.66 10.96
C MET A 190 -9.60 -7.00 9.87
N ARG A 191 -10.48 -6.06 9.49
CA ARG A 191 -11.29 -6.24 8.27
C ARG A 191 -10.42 -5.99 7.03
N GLY A 192 -9.57 -6.97 6.71
CA GLY A 192 -8.81 -7.03 5.47
C GLY A 192 -9.73 -7.24 4.26
N ALA A 193 -9.20 -7.06 3.04
CA ALA A 193 -9.93 -7.42 1.84
C ALA A 193 -10.35 -8.91 1.90
N ASP A 194 -11.40 -9.25 1.16
CA ASP A 194 -11.80 -10.65 1.03
C ASP A 194 -10.60 -11.45 0.50
N MET A 195 -10.24 -12.55 1.14
CA MET A 195 -9.11 -13.38 0.71
C MET A 195 -9.37 -14.05 -0.64
N ASP A 196 -10.64 -14.25 -0.98
CA ASP A 196 -11.08 -14.83 -2.24
C ASP A 196 -11.17 -13.80 -3.36
N SER A 197 -11.27 -12.51 -3.00
CA SER A 197 -11.18 -11.43 -3.97
C SER A 197 -9.82 -11.39 -4.67
N LEU A 198 -9.86 -11.10 -5.97
CA LEU A 198 -8.68 -10.99 -6.81
C LEU A 198 -8.02 -9.61 -6.69
N THR A 199 -8.80 -8.61 -6.29
CA THR A 199 -8.44 -7.18 -6.30
C THR A 199 -8.73 -6.54 -4.94
N ASP A 200 -8.18 -5.35 -4.72
CA ASP A 200 -8.50 -4.51 -3.56
C ASP A 200 -7.89 -3.15 -3.85
N TYR A 201 -8.53 -2.40 -4.74
CA TYR A 201 -7.99 -1.13 -5.17
C TYR A 201 -9.07 -0.06 -5.32
N MET A 202 -8.59 1.18 -5.38
CA MET A 202 -9.39 2.31 -5.83
C MET A 202 -8.54 3.23 -6.68
N VAL A 203 -9.21 4.01 -7.52
CA VAL A 203 -8.60 4.98 -8.41
C VAL A 203 -8.88 6.37 -7.89
N ILE A 204 -7.80 7.13 -7.69
CA ILE A 204 -7.84 8.55 -7.37
C ILE A 204 -7.55 9.32 -8.66
N GLU A 205 -8.42 10.25 -9.04
CA GLU A 205 -8.09 11.23 -10.07
C GLU A 205 -7.61 12.51 -9.41
N PHE A 206 -6.43 12.97 -9.82
CA PHE A 206 -5.80 14.14 -9.25
C PHE A 206 -6.33 15.43 -9.86
N ALA A 207 -6.34 16.49 -9.05
CA ALA A 207 -6.70 17.83 -9.52
C ALA A 207 -5.79 18.29 -10.69
N PRO A 208 -6.29 19.10 -11.64
CA PRO A 208 -5.52 19.50 -12.81
C PRO A 208 -4.16 20.14 -12.48
N GLU A 209 -4.10 20.90 -11.38
CA GLU A 209 -2.91 21.58 -10.88
C GLU A 209 -1.88 20.65 -10.21
N VAL A 210 -2.27 19.42 -9.84
CA VAL A 210 -1.37 18.48 -9.16
C VAL A 210 -0.32 17.97 -10.14
N GLN A 211 0.94 18.02 -9.73
CA GLN A 211 2.05 17.42 -10.46
C GLN A 211 2.18 15.95 -10.09
N LEU A 212 2.53 15.11 -11.06
CA LEU A 212 2.88 13.72 -10.78
C LEU A 212 4.39 13.60 -10.63
N SER A 213 4.84 12.74 -9.73
CA SER A 213 6.25 12.39 -9.62
C SER A 213 6.40 10.88 -9.46
N SER A 214 7.32 10.28 -10.20
CA SER A 214 7.69 8.87 -10.00
C SER A 214 8.57 8.67 -8.76
N GLN A 215 9.10 9.76 -8.18
CA GLN A 215 10.02 9.77 -7.06
C GLN A 215 9.32 9.39 -5.75
N VAL A 216 9.87 8.42 -5.02
CA VAL A 216 9.43 8.17 -3.64
C VAL A 216 10.10 9.17 -2.70
N LEU A 217 9.32 9.79 -1.81
CA LEU A 217 9.80 10.73 -0.81
C LEU A 217 9.67 10.13 0.60
N ASN A 218 10.62 10.49 1.47
CA ASN A 218 10.57 10.14 2.88
C ASN A 218 9.78 11.17 3.69
N LYS A 219 9.69 10.96 5.02
CA LYS A 219 8.97 11.82 5.95
C LYS A 219 9.46 13.27 6.01
N GLN A 220 10.67 13.56 5.53
CA GLN A 220 11.20 14.92 5.40
C GLN A 220 10.99 15.52 4.00
N GLY A 221 10.19 14.88 3.14
CA GLY A 221 9.99 15.29 1.76
C GLY A 221 11.24 15.12 0.88
N LYS A 222 12.23 14.33 1.33
CA LYS A 222 13.47 14.09 0.56
C LYS A 222 13.36 12.81 -0.26
N PRO A 223 14.01 12.74 -1.44
CA PRO A 223 14.06 11.53 -2.22
C PRO A 223 14.60 10.33 -1.43
N VAL A 224 13.84 9.22 -1.42
CA VAL A 224 14.34 7.93 -0.92
C VAL A 224 15.40 7.43 -1.87
N MET A 225 16.50 6.87 -1.36
CA MET A 225 17.59 6.35 -2.18
C MET A 225 17.37 4.88 -2.52
N SER A 226 17.73 4.49 -3.74
CA SER A 226 17.63 3.10 -4.20
C SER A 226 18.52 2.16 -3.40
N THR A 227 17.99 1.00 -3.03
CA THR A 227 18.73 -0.07 -2.34
C THR A 227 19.58 -0.91 -3.28
N ALA A 228 19.36 -0.82 -4.60
CA ALA A 228 20.16 -1.51 -5.63
C ALA A 228 21.55 -0.86 -5.87
N GLY A 229 21.90 0.17 -5.10
CA GLY A 229 23.19 0.84 -5.18
C GLY A 229 23.20 2.08 -6.09
N GLY A 230 24.28 2.86 -5.97
CA GLY A 230 24.54 4.01 -6.84
C GLY A 230 24.05 5.37 -6.33
N ASN A 231 23.56 5.49 -5.08
CA ASN A 231 23.09 6.75 -4.48
C ASN A 231 22.13 7.53 -5.41
N LYS A 232 21.25 6.81 -6.12
CA LYS A 232 20.24 7.42 -6.98
C LYS A 232 18.91 7.49 -6.25
N PRO A 233 18.17 8.59 -6.41
CA PRO A 233 16.77 8.65 -6.02
C PRO A 233 15.98 7.47 -6.58
N PHE A 234 15.22 6.79 -5.72
CA PHE A 234 14.39 5.65 -6.04
C PHE A 234 13.06 6.10 -6.66
N LYS A 235 12.65 5.43 -7.73
CA LYS A 235 11.44 5.77 -8.48
C LYS A 235 10.56 4.54 -8.68
N VAL A 236 9.25 4.74 -8.70
CA VAL A 236 8.28 3.75 -9.20
C VAL A 236 7.78 4.24 -10.55
N ASN A 237 8.36 3.72 -11.63
CA ASN A 237 8.27 4.34 -12.95
C ASN A 237 7.93 3.38 -14.10
N SER A 238 7.68 2.11 -13.77
CA SER A 238 7.31 1.10 -14.75
C SER A 238 6.50 -0.01 -14.08
N ILE A 239 5.75 -0.77 -14.88
CA ILE A 239 5.01 -1.94 -14.41
C ILE A 239 5.98 -3.13 -14.37
N TYR A 240 5.85 -3.99 -13.37
CA TYR A 240 6.52 -5.28 -13.37
C TYR A 240 5.90 -6.20 -14.44
N THR A 241 6.73 -6.59 -15.41
CA THR A 241 6.32 -7.39 -16.55
C THR A 241 7.07 -8.73 -16.60
N GLY A 242 6.40 -9.73 -17.18
CA GLY A 242 6.96 -11.03 -17.46
C GLY A 242 7.86 -11.02 -18.70
N PRO A 243 8.40 -12.19 -19.10
CA PRO A 243 9.24 -12.33 -20.29
C PRO A 243 8.54 -11.93 -21.60
N ASP A 244 7.22 -11.98 -21.64
CA ASP A 244 6.37 -11.59 -22.77
C ASP A 244 6.02 -10.09 -22.78
N GLY A 245 6.46 -9.33 -21.78
CA GLY A 245 6.16 -7.91 -21.63
C GLY A 245 4.77 -7.61 -21.04
N ALA A 246 3.96 -8.63 -20.73
CA ALA A 246 2.67 -8.44 -20.06
C ALA A 246 2.86 -8.19 -18.55
N PRO A 247 1.96 -7.46 -17.88
CA PRO A 247 1.96 -7.35 -16.43
C PRO A 247 2.03 -8.72 -15.75
N ALA A 248 2.89 -8.85 -14.75
CA ALA A 248 3.15 -10.13 -14.10
C ALA A 248 2.99 -10.04 -12.58
N VAL A 249 2.75 -11.20 -11.97
CA VAL A 249 2.79 -11.38 -10.52
C VAL A 249 4.21 -11.79 -10.14
N PRO A 250 4.83 -11.21 -9.09
CA PRO A 250 6.15 -11.65 -8.63
C PRO A 250 6.17 -13.15 -8.35
N GLY A 251 7.17 -13.85 -8.90
CA GLY A 251 7.33 -15.27 -8.68
C GLY A 251 7.77 -15.59 -7.24
N LEU A 252 7.55 -16.83 -6.81
CA LEU A 252 8.06 -17.35 -5.55
C LEU A 252 9.58 -17.09 -5.44
N PHE A 253 10.06 -16.70 -4.26
CA PHE A 253 11.44 -16.32 -3.97
C PHE A 253 11.96 -15.03 -4.61
N SER A 254 11.11 -14.29 -5.35
CA SER A 254 11.45 -12.92 -5.76
C SER A 254 11.58 -12.03 -4.53
N TYR A 255 12.42 -10.99 -4.58
CA TYR A 255 12.49 -9.99 -3.51
C TYR A 255 11.70 -8.75 -3.90
N VAL A 256 10.87 -8.28 -2.98
CA VAL A 256 10.10 -7.05 -3.12
C VAL A 256 10.47 -6.03 -2.06
N GLU A 257 10.14 -4.77 -2.34
CA GLU A 257 10.22 -3.65 -1.41
C GLU A 257 8.85 -2.98 -1.30
N ILE A 258 8.49 -2.57 -0.08
CA ILE A 258 7.24 -1.89 0.23
C ILE A 258 7.59 -0.49 0.74
N TYR A 259 6.92 0.51 0.19
CA TYR A 259 7.07 1.90 0.64
C TYR A 259 5.79 2.38 1.30
N GLY A 260 5.66 2.08 2.60
CA GLY A 260 4.51 2.47 3.41
C GLY A 260 4.61 3.92 3.88
N GLY A 261 3.57 4.71 3.64
CA GLY A 261 3.52 6.12 3.98
C GLY A 261 3.31 6.38 5.47
N ARG A 262 2.52 5.53 6.15
CA ARG A 262 2.31 5.60 7.60
C ARG A 262 3.53 5.12 8.35
N THR A 263 4.08 3.95 8.00
CA THR A 263 5.27 3.40 8.67
C THR A 263 6.49 4.32 8.55
N ASP A 264 6.64 5.05 7.45
CA ASP A 264 7.68 6.07 7.32
C ASP A 264 7.45 7.27 8.26
N ARG A 265 6.22 7.80 8.31
CA ARG A 265 5.91 9.06 9.01
C ARG A 265 5.59 8.91 10.49
N MET A 266 4.90 7.85 10.85
CA MET A 266 4.40 7.53 12.19
C MET A 266 4.80 6.09 12.58
N PRO A 267 6.10 5.79 12.71
CA PRO A 267 6.53 4.48 13.19
C PRO A 267 5.99 4.29 14.62
N ASP A 268 5.23 3.22 14.85
CA ASP A 268 4.72 2.88 16.17
C ASP A 268 5.79 2.06 16.93
N PRO A 269 6.45 2.64 17.96
CA PRO A 269 7.47 1.93 18.73
C PRO A 269 6.89 0.81 19.60
N SER A 270 5.57 0.81 19.83
CA SER A 270 4.86 -0.21 20.61
C SER A 270 4.36 -1.39 19.78
N SER A 271 4.39 -1.28 18.45
CA SER A 271 4.01 -2.36 17.53
C SER A 271 4.91 -3.59 17.73
N SER A 272 4.32 -4.79 17.66
CA SER A 272 5.04 -6.06 17.68
C SER A 272 4.80 -6.77 16.35
N PRO A 273 5.84 -7.04 15.54
CA PRO A 273 7.27 -6.86 15.83
C PRO A 273 7.71 -5.39 15.87
N PRO A 274 8.72 -5.05 16.69
CA PRO A 274 9.16 -3.68 16.91
C PRO A 274 9.68 -3.04 15.62
N VAL A 275 8.97 -1.99 15.22
CA VAL A 275 9.27 -1.01 14.17
C VAL A 275 9.54 -1.61 12.80
N LEU A 276 8.48 -1.66 12.00
CA LEU A 276 8.59 -1.74 10.55
C LEU A 276 9.21 -0.43 10.06
N THR A 277 10.09 -0.50 9.05
CA THR A 277 10.69 0.68 8.41
C THR A 277 10.36 0.68 6.94
N THR A 278 10.24 1.88 6.36
CA THR A 278 10.11 2.06 4.91
C THR A 278 11.47 2.49 4.34
N PRO A 279 11.97 1.84 3.26
CA PRO A 279 11.39 0.64 2.62
C PRO A 279 11.54 -0.61 3.48
N SER A 280 10.48 -1.41 3.51
CA SER A 280 10.51 -2.76 4.06
C SER A 280 10.77 -3.74 2.92
N ASN A 281 11.67 -4.70 3.10
CA ASN A 281 12.06 -5.61 2.03
C ASN A 281 11.99 -7.06 2.46
N GLY A 282 11.61 -7.94 1.53
CA GLY A 282 11.35 -9.33 1.86
C GLY A 282 11.15 -10.20 0.65
N MET A 283 11.31 -11.49 0.88
CA MET A 283 11.13 -12.52 -0.14
C MET A 283 9.66 -12.86 -0.29
N VAL A 284 9.19 -13.04 -1.52
CA VAL A 284 7.87 -13.56 -1.85
C VAL A 284 7.81 -15.03 -1.44
N THR A 285 6.88 -15.36 -0.55
CA THR A 285 6.74 -16.69 0.07
C THR A 285 5.49 -17.44 -0.38
N GLY A 286 4.57 -16.78 -1.08
CA GLY A 286 3.38 -17.42 -1.63
C GLY A 286 2.73 -16.54 -2.68
N VAL A 287 2.06 -17.19 -3.63
CA VAL A 287 1.27 -16.54 -4.69
C VAL A 287 -0.03 -17.33 -4.82
N THR A 288 -1.16 -16.63 -4.74
CA THR A 288 -2.49 -17.24 -4.82
C THR A 288 -3.39 -16.25 -5.55
N ASN A 289 -4.02 -16.69 -6.65
CA ASN A 289 -4.98 -15.90 -7.41
C ASN A 289 -4.49 -14.50 -7.77
N GLY A 290 -3.19 -14.37 -8.09
CA GLY A 290 -2.55 -13.10 -8.43
C GLY A 290 -2.33 -12.13 -7.27
N ARG A 291 -2.68 -12.51 -6.04
CA ARG A 291 -2.12 -11.90 -4.82
C ARG A 291 -0.86 -12.62 -4.42
N PHE A 292 0.02 -11.93 -3.70
CA PHE A 292 1.26 -12.52 -3.22
C PHE A 292 1.57 -12.12 -1.79
N ARG A 293 2.27 -13.01 -1.09
CA ARG A 293 2.76 -12.79 0.27
C ARG A 293 4.26 -12.58 0.23
N ALA A 294 4.75 -11.64 1.02
CA ALA A 294 6.18 -11.40 1.12
C ALA A 294 6.61 -11.12 2.56
N ALA A 295 7.84 -11.50 2.92
CA ALA A 295 8.46 -11.18 4.21
C ALA A 295 8.87 -9.70 4.32
N ALA A 296 8.10 -8.81 3.69
CA ALA A 296 8.26 -7.36 3.71
C ALA A 296 7.09 -6.82 4.53
N GLY A 297 7.38 -6.40 5.77
CA GLY A 297 6.35 -5.94 6.68
C GLY A 297 5.86 -4.53 6.42
N PHE A 298 4.57 -4.32 6.68
CA PHE A 298 3.89 -3.03 6.68
C PHE A 298 2.87 -2.95 7.84
N TRP A 299 2.38 -1.75 8.12
CA TRP A 299 1.41 -1.48 9.19
C TRP A 299 0.08 -0.96 8.66
N HIS A 300 -0.92 -0.83 9.53
CA HIS A 300 -2.17 -0.15 9.22
C HIS A 300 -1.88 1.25 8.67
N GLY A 301 -2.61 1.69 7.64
CA GLY A 301 -2.37 2.94 6.89
C GLY A 301 -1.26 2.88 5.83
N ASP A 302 -0.45 1.81 5.78
CA ASP A 302 0.40 1.53 4.61
C ASP A 302 -0.35 0.88 3.46
N SER A 303 -1.61 0.48 3.70
CA SER A 303 -2.54 0.00 2.68
C SER A 303 -2.52 0.89 1.44
N GLY A 304 -2.39 0.28 0.27
CA GLY A 304 -2.23 0.97 -1.00
C GLY A 304 -0.79 1.35 -1.35
N GLY A 305 0.15 1.31 -0.40
CA GLY A 305 1.55 1.66 -0.65
C GLY A 305 2.20 0.76 -1.70
N PRO A 306 3.12 1.30 -2.54
CA PRO A 306 3.62 0.57 -3.67
C PRO A 306 4.53 -0.57 -3.21
N VAL A 307 4.29 -1.72 -3.82
CA VAL A 307 5.14 -2.89 -3.77
C VAL A 307 5.89 -2.96 -5.08
N VAL A 308 7.21 -3.08 -5.02
CA VAL A 308 8.08 -3.08 -6.21
C VAL A 308 9.02 -4.27 -6.19
N ILE A 309 9.47 -4.71 -7.36
CA ILE A 309 10.60 -5.66 -7.42
C ILE A 309 11.85 -4.95 -6.93
N LYS A 310 12.51 -5.54 -5.92
CA LYS A 310 13.62 -4.93 -5.19
C LYS A 310 14.67 -4.36 -6.15
N GLY A 311 14.95 -3.07 -5.99
CA GLY A 311 15.99 -2.39 -6.75
C GLY A 311 15.70 -2.09 -8.22
N THR A 312 14.48 -2.33 -8.71
CA THR A 312 14.16 -2.15 -10.14
C THR A 312 13.28 -0.94 -10.45
N GLY A 313 12.54 -0.43 -9.47
CA GLY A 313 11.50 0.59 -9.71
C GLY A 313 10.25 0.07 -10.43
N LYS A 314 10.17 -1.24 -10.66
CA LYS A 314 9.02 -1.88 -11.31
C LYS A 314 7.92 -2.16 -10.29
N TRP A 315 6.78 -1.50 -10.47
CA TRP A 315 5.58 -1.66 -9.66
C TRP A 315 4.99 -3.06 -9.84
N ALA A 316 4.99 -3.82 -8.75
CA ALA A 316 4.49 -5.19 -8.69
C ALA A 316 3.10 -5.28 -8.05
N GLY A 317 2.65 -4.24 -7.34
CA GLY A 317 1.35 -4.23 -6.69
C GLY A 317 1.24 -3.21 -5.57
N ILE A 318 0.21 -3.36 -4.75
CA ILE A 318 -0.03 -2.52 -3.57
C ILE A 318 -0.15 -3.37 -2.32
N THR A 319 0.24 -2.78 -1.19
CA THR A 319 -0.02 -3.32 0.14
C THR A 319 -1.53 -3.44 0.36
N THR A 320 -2.00 -4.60 0.82
CA THR A 320 -3.45 -4.84 0.99
C THR A 320 -3.80 -5.22 2.42
N MET A 321 -3.29 -6.33 2.95
CA MET A 321 -3.74 -6.78 4.26
C MET A 321 -2.71 -7.60 5.03
N LEU A 322 -2.87 -7.61 6.35
CA LEU A 322 -2.26 -8.58 7.23
C LEU A 322 -3.17 -9.82 7.32
N HIS A 323 -2.67 -11.00 7.00
CA HIS A 323 -3.44 -12.23 7.03
C HIS A 323 -2.75 -13.34 7.82
N ILE A 324 -3.37 -13.74 8.94
CA ILE A 324 -2.80 -14.64 9.96
C ILE A 324 -3.73 -15.87 10.21
N PRO A 325 -4.03 -16.71 9.22
CA PRO A 325 -4.93 -17.87 9.38
C PRO A 325 -4.31 -19.03 10.17
N THR A 326 -2.98 -19.13 10.19
CA THR A 326 -2.25 -20.30 10.72
C THR A 326 -0.96 -19.89 11.44
N LEU A 327 -0.38 -20.80 12.24
CA LEU A 327 0.90 -20.58 12.90
C LEU A 327 2.04 -20.28 11.89
N ALA A 328 2.01 -20.90 10.70
CA ALA A 328 2.98 -20.64 9.64
C ALA A 328 2.83 -19.24 9.03
N SER A 329 1.58 -18.77 8.84
CA SER A 329 1.32 -17.41 8.34
C SER A 329 1.71 -16.31 9.33
N ARG A 330 1.88 -16.61 10.62
CA ARG A 330 2.43 -15.66 11.59
C ARG A 330 3.85 -15.21 11.24
N LEU A 331 4.59 -16.00 10.45
CA LEU A 331 5.95 -15.65 10.06
C LEU A 331 5.97 -14.64 8.90
N VAL A 332 4.97 -14.69 8.01
CA VAL A 332 4.90 -13.84 6.81
C VAL A 332 3.43 -13.47 6.50
N PRO A 333 2.82 -12.58 7.29
CA PRO A 333 1.40 -12.28 7.18
C PRO A 333 1.07 -11.23 6.12
N TRP A 334 2.08 -10.60 5.50
CA TRP A 334 1.89 -9.43 4.65
C TRP A 334 1.48 -9.82 3.24
N VAL A 335 0.26 -9.44 2.86
CA VAL A 335 -0.36 -9.73 1.56
C VAL A 335 -0.44 -8.46 0.72
N SER A 336 -0.17 -8.61 -0.56
CA SER A 336 -0.23 -7.56 -1.57
C SER A 336 -1.12 -7.98 -2.73
N THR A 337 -1.91 -7.03 -3.24
CA THR A 337 -2.64 -7.19 -4.50
C THR A 337 -1.71 -6.84 -5.65
N SER A 338 -1.56 -7.74 -6.64
CA SER A 338 -0.62 -7.49 -7.74
C SER A 338 -1.10 -6.39 -8.68
N ALA A 339 -0.13 -5.69 -9.26
CA ALA A 339 -0.37 -4.76 -10.36
C ALA A 339 -1.01 -5.47 -11.55
N LYS A 340 -0.68 -6.76 -11.79
CA LYS A 340 -1.32 -7.56 -12.83
C LYS A 340 -2.84 -7.63 -12.63
N ASN A 341 -3.31 -8.09 -11.46
CA ASN A 341 -4.75 -8.22 -11.21
C ASN A 341 -5.47 -6.87 -11.30
N ILE A 342 -4.88 -5.81 -10.73
CA ILE A 342 -5.45 -4.47 -10.80
C ILE A 342 -5.55 -4.01 -12.25
N LEU A 343 -4.52 -4.22 -13.06
CA LEU A 343 -4.51 -3.80 -14.46
C LEU A 343 -5.44 -4.66 -15.33
N ASP A 344 -5.55 -5.95 -15.06
CA ASP A 344 -6.49 -6.82 -15.77
C ASP A 344 -7.93 -6.39 -15.50
N ASP A 345 -8.29 -6.14 -14.23
CA ASP A 345 -9.62 -5.62 -13.87
C ASP A 345 -9.87 -4.22 -14.44
N LEU A 346 -8.91 -3.30 -14.27
CA LEU A 346 -9.01 -1.94 -14.80
C LEU A 346 -9.31 -1.95 -16.30
N ASN A 347 -8.72 -2.90 -17.04
CA ASN A 347 -8.84 -3.04 -18.49
C ASN A 347 -9.91 -4.04 -18.95
N ASP A 348 -10.69 -4.64 -18.04
CA ASP A 348 -11.79 -5.53 -18.43
C ASP A 348 -12.82 -4.72 -19.23
N PRO A 349 -13.13 -5.12 -20.49
CA PRO A 349 -14.15 -4.43 -21.28
C PRO A 349 -15.53 -4.40 -20.61
N ASN A 350 -15.84 -5.36 -19.74
CA ASN A 350 -17.12 -5.48 -19.03
C ASN A 350 -17.19 -4.64 -17.74
N ARG A 351 -16.05 -4.18 -17.21
CA ARG A 351 -16.04 -3.33 -16.01
C ARG A 351 -16.76 -2.01 -16.31
N PRO A 352 -17.70 -1.56 -15.46
CA PRO A 352 -18.36 -0.26 -15.63
C PRO A 352 -17.36 0.91 -15.66
N GLY A 353 -17.64 1.91 -16.50
CA GLY A 353 -16.83 3.12 -16.57
C GLY A 353 -15.53 2.99 -17.37
N THR A 354 -14.74 4.05 -17.37
CA THR A 354 -13.48 4.17 -18.11
C THR A 354 -12.31 4.62 -17.24
N ILE A 355 -12.55 5.10 -16.02
CA ILE A 355 -11.51 5.59 -15.11
C ILE A 355 -10.44 4.52 -14.88
N GLY A 356 -9.18 4.88 -15.16
CA GLY A 356 -8.01 4.05 -14.93
C GLY A 356 -7.69 3.03 -16.02
N ARG A 357 -8.53 2.86 -17.05
CA ARG A 357 -8.23 2.01 -18.21
C ARG A 357 -6.94 2.47 -18.89
N GLY A 358 -6.04 1.54 -19.20
CA GLY A 358 -4.75 1.84 -19.83
C GLY A 358 -3.76 2.58 -18.94
N PHE A 359 -3.89 2.45 -17.60
CA PHE A 359 -2.97 3.07 -16.66
C PHE A 359 -1.50 2.80 -16.99
N THR A 360 -0.70 3.86 -17.05
CA THR A 360 0.74 3.84 -17.27
C THR A 360 1.42 4.70 -16.20
N PRO A 361 2.33 4.15 -15.38
CA PRO A 361 3.10 4.93 -14.42
C PRO A 361 3.88 6.06 -15.08
N ILE A 362 3.99 7.20 -14.40
CA ILE A 362 4.83 8.31 -14.88
C ILE A 362 6.32 7.96 -14.71
N ASN A 363 7.17 8.51 -15.57
CA ASN A 363 8.62 8.30 -15.53
C ASN A 363 9.40 9.63 -15.67
N ASN A 364 9.16 10.54 -14.73
CA ASN A 364 9.88 11.81 -14.61
C ASN A 364 10.88 11.79 -13.45
#